data_AF-A0A3B8XUL8-F1
#
_entry.id   AF-A0A3B8XUL8-F1
#
_cell.length_a   1.000
_cell.length_b   1.000
_cell.length_c   1.000
_cell.angle_alpha   90.00
_cell.angle_beta   90.00
_cell.angle_gamma   90.00
#
_symmetry.space_group_name_H-M   'P 1'
#
loop_
_entity.id
_entity.type
_entity.pdbx_description
1 polymer ?
#
loop_
_entity_poly.entity_id
_entity_poly.type
_entity_poly.pdbx_seq_one_letter_code
_entity_poly.pdbx_strand_id
1 'polypeptide(L)' 'RGALQAGGQDAPVSEIELELKQGSPASLYRVALDLNEIAELRIGHKSKSERGFALLHG' A
#
# COMPACT_ATOMS: atom_id res chain seq x y z
N ARG A 1 -5.33 10.97 -8.66
CA ARG A 1 -3.98 10.72 -8.11
C ARG A 1 -4.06 10.93 -6.60
N GLY A 2 -3.58 10.00 -5.79
CA GLY A 2 -3.53 10.13 -4.33
C GLY A 2 -2.16 10.61 -3.85
N ALA A 3 -2.10 11.27 -2.70
CA ALA A 3 -0.86 11.69 -2.05
C ALA A 3 -0.98 11.60 -0.51
N LEU A 4 0.12 11.29 0.16
CA LEU A 4 0.29 11.56 1.58
C LEU A 4 0.65 13.04 1.73
N GLN A 5 0.10 13.70 2.74
CA GLN A 5 0.37 15.10 3.04
C GLN A 5 0.67 15.25 4.51
N ALA A 6 1.81 15.87 4.85
CA ALA A 6 2.22 16.11 6.23
C ALA A 6 3.14 17.32 6.30
N GLY A 7 2.87 18.27 7.19
CA GLY A 7 3.77 19.40 7.44
C GLY A 7 4.04 20.31 6.24
N GLY A 8 3.12 20.37 5.26
CA GLY A 8 3.31 21.10 4.00
C GLY A 8 4.11 20.34 2.95
N GLN A 9 4.53 19.11 3.23
CA GLN A 9 5.16 18.20 2.28
C GLN A 9 4.14 17.22 1.69
N ASP A 10 4.41 16.73 0.47
CA ASP A 10 3.61 15.71 -0.19
C ASP A 10 4.46 14.55 -0.74
N ALA A 11 3.86 13.36 -0.77
CA ALA A 11 4.44 12.19 -1.42
C ALA A 11 3.36 11.40 -2.17
N PRO A 12 3.59 11.01 -3.44
CA PRO A 12 2.58 10.32 -4.22
C PRO A 12 2.20 8.97 -3.60
N VAL A 13 0.95 8.58 -3.81
CA VAL A 13 0.39 7.30 -3.41
C VAL A 13 -0.27 6.64 -4.61
N SER A 14 0.15 5.41 -4.89
CA SER A 14 -0.44 4.51 -5.87
C SER A 14 -0.26 3.09 -5.33
N GLU A 15 -1.27 2.60 -4.63
CA GLU A 15 -1.24 1.31 -3.93
C GLU A 15 -2.64 0.70 -3.89
N ILE A 16 -2.71 -0.61 -3.74
CA ILE A 16 -3.94 -1.38 -3.56
C ILE A 16 -3.79 -2.16 -2.25
N GLU A 17 -4.85 -2.24 -1.46
CA GLU A 17 -4.90 -3.03 -0.23
C GLU A 17 -5.89 -4.18 -0.40
N LEU A 18 -5.47 -5.38 -0.01
CA LEU A 18 -6.32 -6.57 0.01
C LEU A 18 -6.65 -6.88 1.47
N GLU A 19 -7.93 -6.84 1.83
CA GLU A 19 -8.39 -7.07 3.19
C GLU A 19 -9.18 -8.39 3.28
N LEU A 20 -8.77 -9.27 4.20
CA LEU A 20 -9.46 -10.54 4.43
C LEU A 20 -10.69 -10.30 5.30
N LYS A 21 -11.88 -10.44 4.72
CA LYS A 21 -13.13 -10.38 5.49
C LYS A 21 -13.43 -11.71 6.18
N GLN A 22 -13.25 -12.83 5.47
CA GLN A 22 -13.49 -14.19 5.94
C GLN A 22 -12.59 -15.17 5.15
N GLY A 23 -12.33 -16.37 5.69
CA GLY A 23 -11.53 -17.40 5.02
C GLY A 23 -10.05 -17.40 5.43
N SER A 24 -9.16 -17.80 4.52
CA SER A 24 -7.72 -17.95 4.82
C SER A 24 -6.88 -16.79 4.27
N PRO A 25 -5.86 -16.32 5.03
CA PRO A 25 -4.90 -15.32 4.54
C PRO A 25 -4.17 -15.73 3.25
N ALA A 26 -3.93 -17.03 3.05
CA ALA A 26 -3.32 -17.56 1.83
C ALA A 26 -4.13 -17.21 0.56
N SER A 27 -5.43 -16.98 0.68
CA SER A 27 -6.28 -16.56 -0.44
C SER A 27 -5.94 -15.15 -0.92
N LEU A 28 -5.59 -14.23 -0.01
CA LEU A 28 -5.14 -12.89 -0.39
C LEU A 28 -3.83 -12.96 -1.18
N TYR A 29 -2.92 -13.85 -0.77
CA TYR A 29 -1.64 -14.01 -1.46
C TYR A 29 -1.83 -14.51 -2.89
N ARG A 30 -2.77 -15.44 -3.11
CA ARG A 30 -3.11 -15.87 -4.48
C ARG A 30 -3.64 -14.73 -5.34
N VAL A 31 -4.57 -13.93 -4.82
CA VAL A 31 -5.06 -12.73 -5.52
C VAL A 31 -3.92 -11.76 -5.82
N ALA A 32 -2.96 -11.59 -4.91
CA ALA A 32 -1.80 -10.74 -5.13
C ALA A 32 -0.91 -11.24 -6.28
N LEU A 33 -0.73 -12.55 -6.42
CA LEU A 33 -0.01 -13.16 -7.56
C LEU A 33 -0.77 -12.90 -8.87
N ASP A 34 -2.08 -13.14 -8.90
CA ASP A 34 -2.91 -12.93 -10.09
C ASP A 34 -2.88 -11.45 -10.54
N LEU A 35 -2.89 -10.51 -9.59
CA LEU A 35 -2.76 -9.08 -9.90
C LEU A 35 -1.36 -8.71 -10.43
N ASN A 36 -0.32 -9.40 -9.96
CA ASN A 36 1.05 -9.16 -10.39
C ASN A 36 1.32 -9.62 -11.83
N GLU A 37 0.52 -10.57 -12.35
CA GLU A 37 0.54 -10.94 -13.77
C GLU A 37 -0.07 -9.85 -14.68
N ILE A 38 -0.89 -8.95 -14.12
CA ILE A 38 -1.54 -7.86 -14.87
C ILE A 38 -0.67 -6.59 -14.88
N ALA A 39 -0.05 -6.28 -13.74
CA ALA A 39 0.82 -5.12 -13.57
C ALA A 39 1.92 -5.44 -12.56
N GLU A 40 3.10 -4.86 -12.74
CA GLU A 40 4.20 -5.03 -11.80
C GLU A 40 3.84 -4.42 -10.43
N LEU A 41 3.54 -5.29 -9.45
CA LEU A 41 3.23 -4.93 -8.08
C LEU A 41 4.36 -5.37 -7.15
N ARG A 42 4.47 -4.69 -6.01
CA ARG A 42 5.43 -5.03 -4.94
C ARG A 42 4.75 -4.93 -3.59
N ILE A 43 5.17 -5.77 -2.65
CA ILE A 43 4.65 -5.72 -1.29
C ILE A 43 5.11 -4.42 -0.60
N GLY A 44 4.14 -3.68 -0.07
CA GLY A 44 4.40 -2.52 0.78
C GLY A 44 4.59 -2.94 2.23
N HIS A 45 5.73 -2.58 2.82
CA HIS A 45 6.05 -2.91 4.22
C HIS A 45 5.79 -1.77 5.21
N LYS A 46 5.52 -0.55 4.71
CA LYS A 46 5.22 0.62 5.54
C LYS A 46 3.78 1.04 5.32
N SER A 47 3.04 1.22 6.40
CA SER A 47 1.71 1.81 6.38
C SER A 47 1.74 3.26 5.86
N LYS A 48 0.58 3.75 5.43
CA LYS A 48 0.39 5.17 5.08
C LYS A 48 0.80 6.09 6.24
N SER A 49 0.47 5.72 7.48
CA SER A 49 0.79 6.50 8.68
C SER A 49 2.30 6.53 8.95
N GLU A 50 3.01 5.41 8.85
CA GLU A 50 4.47 5.39 9.00
C GLU A 50 5.16 6.25 7.94
N ARG A 51 4.71 6.13 6.68
CA ARG A 51 5.21 6.97 5.59
C ARG A 51 4.88 8.45 5.81
N GLY A 52 3.69 8.77 6.32
CA GLY A 52 3.28 10.14 6.62
C GLY A 52 4.06 10.74 7.79
N PHE A 53 4.34 9.96 8.83
CA PHE A 53 5.17 10.40 9.95
C PHE A 53 6.62 10.61 9.50
N ALA A 54 7.15 9.70 8.67
CA ALA A 54 8.47 9.88 8.07
C ALA A 54 8.52 11.13 7.16
N LEU A 55 7.45 11.40 6.41
CA LEU A 55 7.33 12.61 5.59
C LEU A 55 7.25 13.90 6.44
N LEU A 56 6.66 13.84 7.64
CA LEU A 56 6.58 14.99 8.55
C LEU A 56 7.94 15.35 9.17
N HIS A 57 8.79 14.35 9.40
CA HIS A 57 10.06 14.50 10.14
C HIS A 57 11.32 14.41 9.26
N GLY A 58 11.16 14.16 7.96
CA GLY A 58 12.22 14.26 6.96
C GLY A 58 12.33 15.66 6.42
#